data_AF-A0A971CAU6-F1
#
_entry.id   AF-A0A971CAU6-F1
#
_cell.length_a   1.000
_cell.length_b   1.000
_cell.length_c   1.000
_cell.angle_alpha   90.00
_cell.angle_beta   90.00
_cell.angle_gamma   90.00
#
_symmetry.space_group_name_H-M   'P 1'
#
loop_
_entity.id
_entity.type
_entity.pdbx_description
1 polymer ?
#
loop_
_entity_poly.entity_id
_entity_poly.type
_entity_poly.pdbx_seq_one_letter_code
_entity_poly.pdbx_strand_id
1 'polypeptide(L)'
;WHVWLATRALGRELVGKLGDGLDVKKSGGYVVAPPSVHPDTGRPYVWHTLVRPAPAPTVWAERLRRPVHNVTSRTGGGRNPSGGAISTEAEALEAIARLVGMPKGGRDNALFAVAAGLRDGIGLTAELEQKLVDAALASGLGASRVERTIKSALDGNGTR
;
A
#
# COMPACT_ATOMS: atom_id res chain seq x y z
N TRP A 1 -13.20 -9.00 20.52
CA TRP A 1 -13.22 -7.86 21.46
C TRP A 1 -12.53 -6.70 20.78
N HIS A 2 -13.09 -5.50 20.86
CA HIS A 2 -12.50 -4.29 20.26
C HIS A 2 -12.14 -3.30 21.37
N VAL A 3 -10.97 -2.69 21.28
CA VAL A 3 -10.50 -1.67 22.25
C VAL A 3 -10.21 -0.38 21.48
N TRP A 4 -10.85 0.70 21.90
CA TRP A 4 -10.64 2.02 21.29
C TRP A 4 -9.68 2.87 22.10
N LEU A 5 -8.66 3.38 21.42
CA LEU A 5 -7.61 4.21 21.98
C LEU A 5 -7.40 5.43 21.10
N ALA A 6 -7.18 6.59 21.72
CA ALA A 6 -6.80 7.81 21.04
C ALA A 6 -5.29 7.83 20.79
N THR A 7 -4.85 8.30 19.62
CA THR A 7 -3.43 8.52 19.36
C THR A 7 -3.21 9.81 18.59
N ARG A 8 -2.15 10.53 18.94
CA ARG A 8 -1.66 11.71 18.22
C ARG A 8 -0.70 11.37 17.08
N ALA A 9 -0.33 10.08 16.92
CA ALA A 9 0.37 9.60 15.73
C ALA A 9 -0.61 9.62 14.53
N LEU A 10 -0.93 10.83 14.09
CA LEU A 10 -1.88 11.14 13.03
C LEU A 10 -1.14 11.01 11.71
N GLY A 11 -1.20 9.83 11.11
CA GLY A 11 -0.69 9.61 9.77
C GLY A 11 -1.04 8.23 9.23
N ARG A 12 -0.94 8.07 7.91
CA ARG A 12 -1.15 6.82 7.16
C ARG A 12 -0.18 5.69 7.55
N GLU A 13 0.60 5.88 8.59
CA GLU A 13 1.83 5.16 8.94
C GLU A 13 1.68 4.22 10.15
N LEU A 14 0.47 3.83 10.54
CA LEU A 14 0.33 2.74 11.52
C LEU A 14 0.46 1.38 10.83
N VAL A 15 1.18 0.43 11.46
CA VAL A 15 1.17 -0.98 11.03
C VAL A 15 -0.23 -1.58 11.24
N GLY A 16 -0.57 -2.58 10.42
CA GLY A 16 -1.88 -3.26 10.50
C GLY A 16 -1.97 -4.32 11.60
N LYS A 17 -0.85 -4.67 12.25
CA LYS A 17 -0.79 -5.68 13.31
C LYS A 17 0.14 -5.22 14.42
N LEU A 18 -0.27 -5.42 15.67
CA LEU A 18 0.52 -5.07 16.87
C LEU A 18 1.22 -6.30 17.49
N GLY A 19 0.95 -7.49 16.95
CA GLY A 19 1.44 -8.78 17.41
C GLY A 19 0.47 -9.87 16.98
N ASP A 20 0.74 -11.10 17.41
CA ASP A 20 -0.13 -12.23 17.11
C ASP A 20 -1.52 -12.03 17.72
N GLY A 21 -2.56 -12.22 16.91
CA GLY A 21 -3.95 -12.03 17.30
C GLY A 21 -4.42 -10.57 17.46
N LEU A 22 -3.54 -9.58 17.28
CA LEU A 22 -3.88 -8.15 17.44
C LEU A 22 -3.82 -7.40 16.10
N ASP A 23 -4.99 -7.26 15.48
CA ASP A 23 -5.17 -6.44 14.28
C ASP A 23 -5.48 -4.98 14.64
N VAL A 24 -4.92 -4.06 13.86
CA VAL A 24 -5.01 -2.61 14.09
C VAL A 24 -5.78 -1.98 12.94
N LYS A 25 -6.93 -1.38 13.27
CA LYS A 25 -7.69 -0.54 12.33
C LYS A 25 -7.37 0.93 12.54
N LYS A 26 -7.13 1.64 11.44
CA LYS A 26 -6.86 3.08 11.36
C LYS A 26 -7.83 3.74 10.39
N SER A 27 -7.63 5.02 10.07
CA SER A 27 -8.44 5.73 9.06
C SER A 27 -8.59 4.89 7.78
N GLY A 28 -9.84 4.67 7.36
CA GLY A 28 -10.22 3.82 6.22
C GLY A 28 -10.38 2.32 6.54
N GLY A 29 -10.07 1.89 7.76
CA GLY A 29 -10.38 0.57 8.28
C GLY A 29 -11.72 0.56 9.01
N TYR A 30 -12.46 -0.53 8.86
CA TYR A 30 -13.76 -0.71 9.49
C TYR A 30 -13.74 -1.88 10.47
N VAL A 31 -14.65 -1.82 11.44
CA VAL A 31 -14.94 -2.86 12.41
C VAL A 31 -16.45 -2.98 12.57
N VAL A 32 -16.92 -4.18 12.88
CA VAL A 32 -18.32 -4.38 13.28
C VAL A 32 -18.49 -3.85 14.70
N ALA A 33 -19.55 -3.08 14.93
CA ALA A 33 -19.82 -2.42 16.21
C ALA A 33 -21.22 -2.79 16.73
N PRO A 34 -21.48 -2.60 18.04
CA PRO A 34 -22.84 -2.71 18.56
C PRO A 34 -23.82 -1.80 17.80
N PRO A 35 -25.06 -2.26 17.53
CA PRO A 35 -25.67 -3.52 17.99
C PRO A 35 -25.61 -4.69 16.97
N SER A 36 -24.68 -4.71 16.01
CA SER A 36 -24.62 -5.77 14.99
C SER A 36 -24.49 -7.18 15.57
N VAL A 37 -25.08 -8.17 14.91
CA VAL A 37 -25.05 -9.60 15.30
C VAL A 37 -23.83 -10.30 14.72
N HIS A 38 -23.09 -11.03 15.55
CA HIS A 38 -21.94 -11.84 15.12
C HIS A 38 -22.41 -13.08 14.34
N PRO A 39 -21.90 -13.35 13.13
CA PRO A 39 -22.39 -14.41 12.27
C PRO A 39 -22.27 -15.81 12.90
N ASP A 40 -21.10 -16.13 13.47
CA ASP A 40 -20.85 -17.48 14.00
C ASP A 40 -21.53 -17.76 15.35
N THR A 41 -21.79 -16.73 16.17
CA THR A 41 -22.31 -16.92 17.54
C THR A 41 -23.76 -16.50 17.69
N GLY A 42 -24.33 -15.77 16.73
CA GLY A 42 -25.69 -15.21 16.79
C GLY A 42 -25.89 -14.14 17.87
N ARG A 43 -24.84 -13.72 18.58
CA ARG A 43 -24.91 -12.75 19.67
C ARG A 43 -24.58 -11.34 19.16
N PRO A 44 -25.27 -10.29 19.65
CA PRO A 44 -24.91 -8.93 19.31
C PRO A 44 -23.57 -8.54 19.93
N TYR A 45 -22.79 -7.75 19.22
CA TYR A 45 -21.70 -6.99 19.82
C TYR A 45 -22.31 -6.03 20.85
N VAL A 46 -21.67 -5.92 22.02
CA VAL A 46 -22.09 -5.01 23.10
C VAL A 46 -20.93 -4.12 23.55
N TRP A 47 -21.25 -2.90 23.98
CA TRP A 47 -20.26 -2.04 24.63
C TRP A 47 -19.99 -2.57 26.03
N HIS A 48 -18.78 -3.08 26.25
CA HIS A 48 -18.35 -3.47 27.60
C HIS A 48 -18.15 -2.22 28.49
N THR A 49 -17.64 -1.14 27.90
CA THR A 49 -17.37 0.12 28.61
C THR A 49 -17.58 1.27 27.64
N LEU A 50 -18.39 2.26 28.04
CA LEU A 50 -18.68 3.44 27.23
C LEU A 50 -18.05 4.68 27.86
N VAL A 51 -16.77 4.88 27.55
CA VAL A 51 -15.98 6.03 28.01
C VAL A 51 -15.27 6.67 26.83
N ARG A 52 -14.78 7.90 27.02
CA ARG A 52 -13.89 8.54 26.05
C ARG A 52 -12.64 7.65 25.87
N PRO A 53 -12.23 7.33 24.62
CA PRO A 53 -11.01 6.57 24.39
C PRO A 53 -9.80 7.20 25.08
N ALA A 54 -9.11 6.41 25.90
CA ALA A 54 -7.88 6.83 26.55
C ALA A 54 -6.74 6.93 25.52
N PRO A 55 -5.69 7.72 25.78
CA PRO A 55 -4.48 7.69 24.97
C PRO A 55 -3.91 6.27 24.87
N ALA A 56 -3.44 5.88 23.69
CA ALA A 56 -2.75 4.61 23.50
C ALA A 56 -1.48 4.58 24.37
N PRO A 57 -1.18 3.45 25.05
CA PRO A 57 0.05 3.30 25.82
C PRO A 57 1.28 3.61 24.95
N THR A 58 2.26 4.33 25.50
CA THR A 58 3.47 4.74 24.75
C THR A 58 4.18 3.56 24.09
N VAL A 59 4.25 2.42 24.80
CA VAL A 59 4.84 1.16 24.29
C VAL A 59 4.12 0.67 23.03
N TRP A 60 2.80 0.82 22.96
CA TRP A 60 2.03 0.46 21.76
C TRP A 60 2.21 1.51 20.68
N ALA A 61 2.22 2.80 21.01
CA ALA A 61 2.45 3.86 20.04
C ALA A 61 3.78 3.67 19.29
N GLU A 62 4.85 3.25 19.97
CA GLU A 62 6.14 2.94 19.36
C GLU A 62 6.08 1.72 18.43
N ARG A 63 5.47 0.62 18.88
CA ARG A 63 5.30 -0.60 18.05
C ARG A 63 4.33 -0.39 16.88
N LEU A 64 3.37 0.51 17.04
CA LEU A 64 2.37 0.83 16.04
C LEU A 64 2.90 1.75 14.96
N ARG A 65 3.95 2.54 15.25
CA ARG A 65 4.66 3.27 14.21
C ARG A 65 5.19 2.25 13.22
N ARG A 66 4.70 2.33 11.98
CA ARG A 66 5.40 1.69 10.88
C ARG A 66 6.82 2.25 10.94
N PRO A 67 7.85 1.38 11.02
CA PRO A 67 9.20 1.88 10.81
C PRO A 67 9.12 2.61 9.48
N VAL A 68 9.49 3.89 9.48
CA VAL A 68 9.81 4.58 8.23
C VAL A 68 10.71 3.57 7.55
N HIS A 69 10.26 2.98 6.44
CA HIS A 69 11.20 2.33 5.58
C HIS A 69 12.04 3.51 5.12
N ASN A 70 13.10 3.83 5.87
CA ASN A 70 14.37 4.01 5.23
C ASN A 70 14.48 2.72 4.44
N VAL A 71 14.07 2.80 3.18
CA VAL A 71 14.58 1.90 2.18
C VAL A 71 16.06 2.15 2.32
N THR A 72 16.71 1.34 3.17
CA THR A 72 18.13 1.15 3.10
C THR A 72 18.31 0.85 1.64
N SER A 73 18.94 1.81 0.96
CA SER A 73 19.38 1.64 -0.40
C SER A 73 20.12 0.32 -0.40
N ARG A 74 19.43 -0.74 -0.82
CA ARG A 74 20.02 -2.05 -1.00
C ARG A 74 20.90 -1.86 -2.22
N THR A 75 22.10 -1.36 -1.95
CA THR A 75 23.32 -1.65 -2.69
C THR A 75 23.48 -3.17 -2.63
N GLY A 76 22.72 -3.84 -3.49
CA GLY A 76 22.65 -5.28 -3.61
C GLY A 76 22.36 -5.59 -5.06
N GLY A 77 23.44 -5.82 -5.80
CA GLY A 77 23.49 -5.98 -7.24
C GLY A 77 22.50 -7.01 -7.76
N GLY A 78 21.44 -6.51 -8.36
CA GLY A 78 20.63 -7.18 -9.36
C GLY A 78 20.22 -6.06 -10.30
N ARG A 79 20.60 -6.14 -11.57
CA ARG A 79 20.25 -5.15 -12.60
C ARG A 79 18.73 -5.09 -12.73
N ASN A 80 18.08 -4.30 -11.88
CA ASN A 80 16.74 -3.80 -12.13
C ASN A 80 16.89 -2.73 -13.21
N PRO A 81 16.25 -2.87 -14.38
CA PRO A 81 16.10 -1.72 -15.24
C PRO A 81 15.25 -0.70 -14.48
N SER A 82 15.74 0.54 -14.42
CA SER A 82 14.93 1.74 -14.15
C SER A 82 14.55 2.02 -12.69
N GLY A 83 15.55 2.43 -11.91
CA GLY A 83 15.35 3.45 -10.86
C GLY A 83 15.52 4.89 -11.41
N GLY A 84 15.66 5.04 -12.72
CA GLY A 84 15.86 6.31 -13.42
C GLY A 84 14.70 6.64 -14.36
N ALA A 85 14.67 7.90 -14.79
CA ALA A 85 13.72 8.38 -15.79
C ALA A 85 13.77 7.53 -17.07
N ILE A 86 12.60 7.10 -17.54
CA ILE A 86 12.45 6.40 -18.82
C ILE A 86 12.53 7.47 -19.91
N SER A 87 13.59 7.44 -20.69
CA SER A 87 13.99 8.55 -21.57
C SER A 87 13.51 8.35 -23.00
N THR A 88 13.08 7.13 -23.37
CA THR A 88 12.55 6.82 -24.70
C THR A 88 11.30 5.95 -24.65
N GLU A 89 10.49 5.99 -25.71
CA GLU A 89 9.31 5.11 -25.84
C GLU A 89 9.72 3.63 -25.95
N ALA A 90 10.86 3.32 -26.55
CA ALA A 90 11.37 1.95 -26.63
C ALA A 90 11.66 1.38 -25.22
N GLU A 91 12.29 2.18 -24.35
CA GLU A 91 12.52 1.81 -22.94
C GLU A 91 11.21 1.63 -22.17
N ALA A 92 10.21 2.49 -22.44
CA ALA A 92 8.88 2.38 -21.84
C ALA A 92 8.22 1.04 -22.19
N LEU A 93 8.21 0.69 -23.47
CA LEU A 93 7.60 -0.55 -23.96
C LEU A 93 8.34 -1.79 -23.41
N GLU A 94 9.67 -1.75 -23.35
CA GLU A 94 10.46 -2.83 -22.77
C GLU A 94 10.16 -3.01 -21.27
N ALA A 95 10.04 -1.91 -20.52
CA ALA A 95 9.72 -1.94 -19.10
C ALA A 95 8.29 -2.44 -18.83
N ILE A 96 7.31 -2.03 -19.66
CA ILE A 96 5.93 -2.52 -19.60
C ILE A 96 5.86 -4.02 -19.90
N ALA A 97 6.57 -4.50 -20.94
CA ALA A 97 6.56 -5.91 -21.32
C ALA A 97 7.09 -6.82 -20.20
N ARG A 98 8.08 -6.36 -19.43
CA ARG A 98 8.63 -7.12 -18.28
C ARG A 98 7.61 -7.36 -17.16
N LEU A 99 6.55 -6.55 -17.04
CA LEU A 99 5.53 -6.72 -15.99
C LEU A 99 4.74 -8.02 -16.14
N VAL A 100 4.45 -8.43 -17.38
CA VAL A 100 3.62 -9.60 -17.70
C VAL A 100 4.22 -10.89 -17.12
N GLY A 101 5.55 -10.99 -17.08
CA GLY A 101 6.27 -12.17 -16.59
C GLY A 101 6.63 -12.17 -15.10
N MET A 102 6.24 -11.16 -14.33
CA MET A 102 6.74 -11.01 -12.96
C MET A 102 6.16 -12.05 -11.97
N PRO A 103 6.99 -12.64 -11.09
CA PRO A 103 6.53 -13.54 -10.04
C PRO A 103 5.68 -12.83 -8.98
N LYS A 104 4.88 -13.62 -8.24
CA LYS A 104 4.05 -13.12 -7.14
C LYS A 104 4.94 -12.46 -6.08
N GLY A 105 4.60 -11.23 -5.68
CA GLY A 105 5.29 -10.48 -4.62
C GLY A 105 6.11 -9.25 -5.08
N GLY A 106 6.37 -9.08 -6.38
CA GLY A 106 7.13 -7.93 -6.92
C GLY A 106 6.36 -6.97 -7.84
N ARG A 107 5.12 -7.34 -8.23
CA ARG A 107 4.37 -6.69 -9.31
C ARG A 107 3.96 -5.25 -9.01
N ASP A 108 3.51 -4.98 -7.78
CA ASP A 108 3.14 -3.60 -7.40
C ASP A 108 4.34 -2.66 -7.47
N ASN A 109 5.50 -3.12 -6.99
CA ASN A 109 6.72 -2.33 -6.95
C ASN A 109 7.24 -2.07 -8.36
N ALA A 110 7.16 -3.06 -9.25
CA ALA A 110 7.54 -2.88 -10.65
C ALA A 110 6.57 -1.95 -11.38
N LEU A 111 5.25 -2.12 -11.20
CA LEU A 111 4.24 -1.20 -11.75
C LEU A 111 4.52 0.24 -11.28
N PHE A 112 4.80 0.43 -9.99
CA PHE A 112 5.15 1.72 -9.43
C PHE A 112 6.42 2.30 -10.09
N ALA A 113 7.48 1.49 -10.22
CA ALA A 113 8.75 1.93 -10.79
C ALA A 113 8.62 2.36 -12.26
N VAL A 114 7.85 1.60 -13.06
CA VAL A 114 7.60 1.95 -14.47
C VAL A 114 6.78 3.25 -14.57
N ALA A 115 5.71 3.38 -13.77
CA ALA A 115 4.90 4.60 -13.75
C ALA A 115 5.70 5.83 -13.30
N ALA A 116 6.54 5.69 -12.27
CA ALA A 116 7.41 6.76 -11.79
C ALA A 116 8.50 7.13 -12.81
N GLY A 117 9.10 6.14 -13.47
CA GLY A 117 10.09 6.34 -14.52
C GLY A 117 9.51 7.06 -15.73
N LEU A 118 8.28 6.74 -16.13
CA LEU A 118 7.55 7.44 -17.19
C LEU A 118 7.25 8.88 -16.79
N ARG A 119 6.74 9.12 -15.57
CA ARG A 119 6.51 10.47 -15.04
C ARG A 119 7.78 11.32 -15.06
N ASP A 120 8.90 10.77 -14.60
CA ASP A 120 10.16 11.49 -14.47
C ASP A 120 10.92 11.65 -15.80
N GLY A 121 10.47 10.98 -16.87
CA GLY A 121 11.10 11.00 -18.19
C GLY A 121 10.19 11.55 -19.28
N ILE A 122 9.81 10.70 -20.23
CA ILE A 122 9.02 11.09 -21.42
C ILE A 122 7.56 11.50 -21.12
N GLY A 123 7.09 11.31 -19.89
CA GLY A 123 5.71 11.51 -19.50
C GLY A 123 4.84 10.27 -19.72
N LEU A 124 3.76 10.17 -18.94
CA LEU A 124 2.77 9.11 -19.09
C LEU A 124 1.67 9.58 -20.05
N THR A 125 1.77 9.20 -21.33
CA THR A 125 0.68 9.45 -22.30
C THR A 125 -0.47 8.48 -22.07
N ALA A 126 -1.66 8.80 -22.60
CA ALA A 126 -2.83 7.93 -22.48
C ALA A 126 -2.58 6.53 -23.07
N GLU A 127 -1.82 6.45 -24.16
CA GLU A 127 -1.46 5.20 -24.82
C GLU A 127 -0.51 4.35 -23.96
N LEU A 128 0.48 4.98 -23.32
CA LEU A 128 1.41 4.31 -22.42
C LEU A 128 0.73 3.89 -21.12
N GLU A 129 -0.18 4.72 -20.60
CA GLU A 129 -1.00 4.39 -19.44
C GLU A 129 -1.86 3.16 -19.71
N GLN A 130 -2.57 3.12 -20.85
CA GLN A 130 -3.39 1.97 -21.21
C GLN A 130 -2.55 0.69 -21.32
N LYS A 131 -1.41 0.74 -22.03
CA LYS A 131 -0.49 -0.41 -22.16
C LYS A 131 0.04 -0.87 -20.80
N LEU A 132 0.35 0.06 -19.90
CA LEU A 132 0.82 -0.22 -18.55
C LEU A 132 -0.26 -0.90 -17.70
N VAL A 133 -1.51 -0.40 -17.78
CA VAL A 133 -2.66 -0.99 -17.11
C VAL A 133 -2.90 -2.42 -17.61
N ASP A 134 -2.92 -2.62 -18.93
CA ASP A 134 -3.15 -3.94 -19.53
C ASP A 134 -2.09 -4.95 -19.10
N ALA A 135 -0.81 -4.56 -19.11
CA ALA A 135 0.29 -5.40 -18.66
C ALA A 135 0.19 -5.73 -17.15
N ALA A 136 -0.20 -4.75 -16.33
CA ALA A 136 -0.40 -4.95 -14.90
C ALA A 136 -1.55 -5.92 -14.61
N LEU A 137 -2.68 -5.78 -15.30
CA LEU A 137 -3.81 -6.70 -15.21
C LEU A 137 -3.43 -8.11 -15.67
N ALA A 138 -2.70 -8.23 -16.79
CA ALA A 138 -2.20 -9.51 -17.30
C ALA A 138 -1.24 -10.20 -16.32
N SER A 139 -0.49 -9.44 -15.52
CA SER A 139 0.35 -9.97 -14.44
C SER A 139 -0.45 -10.50 -13.23
N GLY A 140 -1.78 -10.32 -13.23
CA GLY A 140 -2.69 -10.77 -12.19
C GLY A 140 -2.93 -9.75 -11.07
N LEU A 141 -2.66 -8.46 -11.29
CA LEU A 141 -3.08 -7.39 -10.39
C LEU A 141 -4.56 -7.06 -10.60
N GLY A 142 -5.30 -6.76 -9.53
CA GLY A 142 -6.68 -6.30 -9.64
C GLY A 142 -6.78 -4.82 -10.03
N ALA A 143 -7.82 -4.45 -10.79
CA ALA A 143 -8.00 -3.10 -11.34
C ALA A 143 -7.87 -1.97 -10.30
N SER A 144 -8.58 -2.05 -9.17
CA SER A 144 -8.52 -1.02 -8.12
C SER A 144 -7.15 -0.90 -7.45
N ARG A 145 -6.31 -1.94 -7.55
CA ARG A 145 -4.93 -1.92 -7.06
C ARG A 145 -4.00 -1.28 -8.09
N VAL A 146 -4.17 -1.59 -9.37
CA VAL A 146 -3.42 -0.98 -10.48
C VAL A 146 -3.62 0.54 -10.47
N GLU A 147 -4.88 1.00 -10.46
CA GLU A 147 -5.24 2.42 -10.45
C GLU A 147 -4.59 3.17 -9.28
N ARG A 148 -4.66 2.58 -8.08
CA ARG A 148 -4.07 3.18 -6.87
C ARG A 148 -2.55 3.28 -6.96
N THR A 149 -1.88 2.28 -7.52
CA THR A 149 -0.43 2.25 -7.66
C THR A 149 0.04 3.28 -8.70
N ILE A 150 -0.62 3.37 -9.85
CA ILE A 150 -0.31 4.39 -10.88
C ILE A 150 -0.53 5.78 -10.32
N LYS A 151 -1.67 6.04 -9.68
CA LYS A 151 -1.96 7.32 -9.01
C LYS A 151 -0.90 7.67 -7.97
N SER A 152 -0.50 6.71 -7.13
CA SER A 152 0.56 6.92 -6.14
C SER A 152 1.91 7.24 -6.77
N ALA A 153 2.23 6.66 -7.93
CA ALA A 153 3.44 6.93 -8.67
C ALA A 153 3.40 8.33 -9.30
N LEU A 154 2.28 8.74 -9.88
CA LEU A 154 2.11 10.09 -10.44
C LEU A 154 2.19 11.18 -9.37
N ASP A 155 1.57 10.96 -8.21
CA ASP A 155 1.54 11.90 -7.09
C ASP A 155 2.91 12.11 -6.41
N GLY A 156 3.95 11.32 -6.76
CA GLY A 156 5.24 11.36 -6.05
C GLY A 156 5.20 10.81 -4.63
N ASN A 157 4.11 10.14 -4.27
CA ASN A 157 3.86 9.62 -2.92
C ASN A 157 4.48 8.24 -2.67
N GLY A 158 5.30 7.71 -3.59
CA GLY A 158 6.22 6.65 -3.23
C GLY A 158 7.51 7.26 -2.71
N THR A 159 7.78 7.00 -1.43
CA THR A 159 9.03 7.33 -0.76
C THR A 159 10.21 6.89 -1.64
N ARG A 160 10.94 7.88 -2.18
CA ARG A 160 12.24 7.71 -2.85
C ARG A 160 13.25 7.06 -1.90
#